data_AF-A0A6J1DD94-F1
#
_entry.id   AF-A0A6J1DD94-F1
#
_cell.length_a   1.000
_cell.length_b   1.000
_cell.length_c   1.000
_cell.angle_alpha   90.00
_cell.angle_beta   90.00
_cell.angle_gamma   90.00
#
_symmetry.space_group_name_H-M   'P 1'
#
loop_
_entity.id
_entity.type
_entity.pdbx_description
1 polymer ?
#
loop_
_entity_poly.entity_id
_entity_poly.type
_entity_poly.pdbx_seq_one_letter_code
_entity_poly.pdbx_strand_id
1 'polypeptide(L)'
;MAQPPLKQLTTICTSKPAPLTTFLFIIIICLLGFYTLHFSTSSLSATSSPRNSLRFQQLFLSSASNYTVASYLRSLTLHPHLAGTEPSSETARYVESHFRDLGLETHSIQFDALLSYPKYASLSARLSNGSVVNIPSSENIQGV
;
A
#
# COMPACT_ATOMS: atom_id res chain seq x y z
N MET A 1 20.15 -29.00 -79.27
CA MET A 1 19.48 -28.27 -78.17
C MET A 1 19.67 -29.09 -76.91
N ALA A 2 20.46 -28.59 -75.96
CA ALA A 2 21.07 -29.34 -74.87
C ALA A 2 20.31 -29.22 -73.53
N GLN A 3 20.08 -30.37 -72.87
CA GLN A 3 20.19 -30.80 -71.44
C GLN A 3 19.95 -29.83 -70.23
N PRO A 4 19.77 -30.31 -68.97
CA PRO A 4 18.50 -30.60 -68.25
C PRO A 4 18.41 -29.85 -66.86
N PRO A 5 17.56 -30.21 -65.87
CA PRO A 5 17.24 -29.37 -64.70
C PRO A 5 17.94 -29.73 -63.35
N LEU A 6 17.76 -28.80 -62.39
CA LEU A 6 17.88 -28.87 -60.91
C LEU A 6 19.27 -28.92 -60.24
N LYS A 7 19.47 -28.10 -59.19
CA LYS A 7 19.82 -28.52 -57.81
C LYS A 7 19.90 -27.35 -56.81
N GLN A 8 19.36 -27.61 -55.62
CA GLN A 8 19.28 -26.76 -54.43
C GLN A 8 20.66 -26.33 -53.91
N LEU A 9 20.76 -25.09 -53.39
CA LEU A 9 21.85 -24.65 -52.53
C LEU A 9 21.43 -24.80 -51.06
N THR A 10 21.86 -25.87 -50.42
CA THR A 10 21.97 -25.93 -48.96
C THR A 10 23.30 -26.61 -48.64
N THR A 11 24.33 -25.82 -48.37
CA THR A 11 25.56 -26.33 -47.76
C THR A 11 26.02 -25.32 -46.71
N ILE A 12 25.60 -25.55 -45.46
CA ILE A 12 26.16 -24.89 -44.29
C ILE A 12 27.54 -25.54 -44.07
N CYS A 13 28.60 -24.79 -44.39
CA CYS A 13 29.97 -25.20 -44.13
C CYS A 13 30.26 -25.19 -42.62
N THR A 14 30.26 -26.37 -42.01
CA THR A 14 30.84 -26.62 -40.68
C THR A 14 32.35 -26.82 -40.87
N SER A 15 33.12 -25.73 -40.87
CA SER A 15 34.57 -25.77 -40.67
C SER A 15 34.88 -25.72 -39.17
N LYS A 16 35.80 -26.58 -38.70
CA LYS A 16 36.31 -26.52 -37.32
C LYS A 16 36.75 -25.08 -36.99
N PRO A 17 36.23 -24.46 -35.92
CA PRO A 17 36.67 -23.12 -35.56
C PRO A 17 38.15 -23.18 -35.16
N ALA A 18 38.93 -22.19 -35.62
CA ALA A 18 40.32 -22.06 -35.22
C ALA A 18 40.41 -21.96 -33.67
N PRO A 19 41.41 -22.58 -33.03
CA PRO A 19 41.50 -22.63 -31.56
C PRO A 19 41.59 -21.23 -30.92
N LEU A 20 42.01 -20.23 -31.69
CA LEU A 20 42.09 -18.84 -31.24
C LEU A 20 40.71 -18.16 -31.21
N THR A 21 39.82 -18.46 -32.17
CA THR A 21 38.49 -17.85 -32.20
C THR A 21 37.58 -18.40 -31.11
N THR A 22 37.69 -19.69 -30.79
CA THR A 22 36.97 -20.27 -29.65
C THR A 22 37.43 -19.67 -28.33
N PHE A 23 38.75 -19.46 -28.15
CA PHE A 23 39.30 -18.86 -26.93
C PHE A 23 38.86 -17.41 -26.74
N LEU A 24 38.86 -16.60 -27.81
CA LEU A 24 38.35 -15.22 -27.76
C LEU A 24 36.85 -15.18 -27.41
N PHE A 25 36.06 -16.08 -27.97
CA PHE A 25 34.63 -16.15 -27.69
C PHE A 25 34.35 -16.50 -26.22
N ILE A 26 35.12 -17.43 -25.65
CA ILE A 26 35.05 -17.77 -24.22
C ILE A 26 35.42 -16.57 -23.35
N ILE A 27 36.49 -15.82 -23.69
CA ILE A 27 36.88 -14.61 -22.95
C ILE A 27 35.77 -13.56 -22.99
N ILE A 28 35.16 -13.33 -24.17
CA ILE A 28 34.07 -12.36 -24.32
C ILE A 28 32.85 -12.78 -23.47
N ILE A 29 32.48 -14.07 -23.49
CA ILE A 29 31.40 -14.58 -22.63
C ILE A 29 31.74 -14.43 -21.15
N CYS A 30 32.99 -14.72 -20.73
CA CYS A 30 33.42 -14.53 -19.35
C CYS A 30 33.37 -13.07 -18.92
N LEU A 31 33.82 -12.13 -19.76
CA LEU A 31 33.79 -10.70 -19.47
C LEU A 31 32.36 -10.17 -19.40
N LEU A 32 31.49 -10.60 -20.33
CA LEU A 32 30.09 -10.19 -20.36
C LEU A 32 29.31 -10.80 -19.18
N GLY A 33 29.55 -12.07 -18.86
CA GLY A 33 29.02 -12.74 -17.68
C GLY A 33 29.48 -12.07 -16.38
N PHE A 34 30.76 -11.74 -16.27
CA PHE A 34 31.29 -11.03 -15.11
C PHE A 34 30.68 -9.63 -14.99
N TYR A 35 30.57 -8.86 -16.07
CA TYR A 35 29.95 -7.53 -16.03
C TYR A 35 28.47 -7.59 -15.67
N THR A 36 27.71 -8.49 -16.28
CA THR A 36 26.27 -8.64 -16.03
C THR A 36 26.00 -9.16 -14.62
N LEU A 37 26.78 -10.11 -14.12
CA LEU A 37 26.63 -10.65 -12.76
C LEU A 37 27.14 -9.67 -11.70
N HIS A 38 28.29 -9.01 -11.88
CA HIS A 38 28.85 -8.06 -10.91
C HIS A 38 28.06 -6.74 -10.83
N PHE A 39 27.54 -6.26 -11.97
CA PHE A 39 26.66 -5.09 -11.98
C PHE A 39 25.27 -5.42 -11.44
N SER A 40 24.73 -6.61 -11.74
CA SER A 40 23.42 -7.03 -11.20
C SER A 40 23.47 -7.42 -9.72
N THR A 41 24.57 -7.97 -9.20
CA THR A 41 24.71 -8.25 -7.76
C THR A 41 24.81 -6.98 -6.91
N SER A 42 25.23 -5.86 -7.50
CA SER A 42 25.15 -4.54 -6.87
C SER A 42 23.69 -4.04 -6.76
N SER A 43 22.81 -4.49 -7.66
CA SER A 43 21.37 -4.20 -7.64
C SER A 43 20.58 -5.17 -6.74
N LEU A 44 21.02 -6.42 -6.62
CA LEU A 44 20.32 -7.47 -5.88
C LEU A 44 20.74 -7.58 -4.40
N SER A 45 21.74 -6.81 -3.96
CA SER A 45 22.08 -6.68 -2.55
C SER A 45 21.17 -5.63 -1.88
N ALA A 46 19.86 -5.90 -1.86
CA ALA A 46 18.94 -5.27 -0.92
C ALA A 46 19.15 -5.85 0.49
N THR A 47 20.40 -5.81 0.97
CA THR A 47 20.69 -6.04 2.38
C THR A 47 20.33 -4.76 3.11
N SER A 48 19.49 -4.89 4.14
CA SER A 48 19.06 -3.79 5.01
C SER A 48 20.27 -3.16 5.70
N SER A 49 20.92 -2.20 5.03
CA SER A 49 21.97 -1.43 5.66
C SER A 49 21.36 -0.65 6.82
N PRO A 50 21.93 -0.70 8.04
CA PRO A 50 21.42 0.06 9.18
C PRO A 50 21.39 1.58 8.91
N ARG A 51 22.18 2.07 7.95
CA ARG A 51 22.10 3.46 7.46
C ARG A 51 20.81 3.75 6.69
N ASN A 52 20.30 2.79 5.92
CA ASN A 52 19.05 2.94 5.18
C ASN A 52 17.85 2.86 6.13
N SER A 53 17.86 1.97 7.13
CA SER A 53 16.76 1.86 8.10
C SER A 53 16.60 3.14 8.94
N LEU A 54 17.71 3.72 9.43
CA LEU A 54 17.67 4.98 10.18
C LEU A 54 17.16 6.14 9.31
N ARG A 55 17.55 6.19 8.03
CA ARG A 55 17.07 7.22 7.10
C ARG A 55 15.57 7.11 6.84
N PHE A 56 15.06 5.90 6.60
CA PHE A 56 13.61 5.69 6.41
C PHE A 56 12.83 5.97 7.69
N GLN A 57 13.36 5.59 8.85
CA GLN A 57 12.77 5.93 10.14
C GLN A 57 12.68 7.45 10.32
N GLN A 58 13.75 8.19 10.06
CA GLN A 58 13.76 9.66 10.16
C GLN A 58 12.76 10.29 9.17
N LEU A 59 12.72 9.81 7.92
CA LEU A 59 11.78 10.29 6.92
C LEU A 59 10.33 10.05 7.37
N PHE A 60 10.02 8.86 7.88
CA PHE A 60 8.71 8.52 8.42
C PHE A 60 8.32 9.43 9.59
N LEU A 61 9.21 9.62 10.56
CA LEU A 61 8.95 10.51 11.69
C LEU A 61 8.78 11.98 11.26
N SER A 62 9.48 12.42 10.22
CA SER A 62 9.33 13.78 9.67
C SER A 62 8.06 14.00 8.85
N SER A 63 7.34 12.93 8.49
CA SER A 63 6.13 13.03 7.66
C SER A 63 4.90 13.58 8.42
N ALA A 64 4.94 13.57 9.75
CA ALA A 64 3.86 14.06 10.60
C ALA A 64 4.27 15.32 11.39
N SER A 65 3.28 16.15 11.72
CA SER A 65 3.47 17.34 12.55
C SER A 65 2.30 17.51 13.51
N ASN A 66 2.50 18.29 14.59
CA ASN A 66 1.41 18.60 15.52
C ASN A 66 0.22 19.27 14.82
N TYR A 67 0.48 20.06 13.78
CA TYR A 67 -0.57 20.70 12.98
C TYR A 67 -1.40 19.68 12.20
N THR A 68 -0.76 18.73 11.51
CA THR A 68 -1.49 17.72 10.72
C THR A 68 -2.32 16.81 11.63
N VAL A 69 -1.78 16.41 12.78
CA VAL A 69 -2.51 15.61 13.79
C VAL A 69 -3.71 16.38 14.35
N ALA A 70 -3.52 17.65 14.75
CA ALA A 70 -4.61 18.48 15.28
C ALA A 70 -5.71 18.73 14.23
N SER A 71 -5.32 18.95 12.97
CA SER A 71 -6.27 19.11 11.86
C SER A 71 -7.11 17.85 11.63
N TYR A 72 -6.48 16.68 11.59
CA TYR A 72 -7.23 15.42 11.43
C TYR A 72 -8.14 15.14 12.62
N LEU A 73 -7.64 15.35 13.85
CA LEU A 73 -8.46 15.18 15.05
C LEU A 73 -9.69 16.09 14.99
N ARG A 74 -9.53 17.35 14.61
CA ARG A 74 -10.66 18.28 14.47
C ARG A 74 -11.67 17.78 13.42
N SER A 75 -11.22 17.39 12.23
CA SER A 75 -12.09 16.90 11.16
C SER A 75 -12.84 15.63 11.55
N LEU A 76 -12.18 14.69 12.24
CA LEU A 76 -12.76 13.42 12.66
C LEU A 76 -13.71 13.54 13.87
N THR A 77 -13.75 14.68 14.56
CA THR A 77 -14.53 14.87 15.80
C THR A 77 -15.59 15.96 15.70
N LEU A 78 -15.94 16.41 14.49
CA LEU A 78 -16.98 17.43 14.30
C LEU A 78 -18.36 16.96 14.77
N HIS A 79 -18.64 15.65 14.68
CA HIS A 79 -19.92 15.04 15.02
C HIS A 79 -19.71 13.61 15.54
N PRO A 80 -20.65 13.04 16.33
CA PRO A 80 -20.64 11.62 16.65
C PRO A 80 -20.77 10.78 15.38
N HIS A 81 -19.93 9.75 15.24
CA HIS A 81 -19.91 8.85 14.09
C HIS A 81 -20.09 7.39 14.55
N LEU A 82 -21.23 7.13 15.20
CA LEU A 82 -21.55 5.79 15.72
C LEU A 82 -21.60 4.77 14.57
N ALA A 83 -21.06 3.57 14.78
CA ALA A 83 -21.04 2.53 13.75
C ALA A 83 -22.42 2.35 13.13
N GLY A 84 -22.51 2.11 11.82
CA GLY A 84 -23.79 1.90 11.12
C GLY A 84 -24.65 3.16 10.90
N THR A 85 -24.20 4.34 11.34
CA THR A 85 -24.88 5.63 11.06
C THR A 85 -24.29 6.34 9.85
N GLU A 86 -25.04 7.26 9.25
CA GLU A 86 -24.58 8.06 8.11
C GLU A 86 -23.28 8.86 8.43
N PRO A 87 -23.14 9.52 9.60
CA PRO A 87 -21.90 10.21 9.94
C PRO A 87 -20.68 9.27 10.02
N SER A 88 -20.89 7.99 10.38
CA SER A 88 -19.84 6.98 10.33
C SER A 88 -19.45 6.60 8.90
N SER A 89 -20.41 6.52 7.98
CA SER A 89 -20.12 6.30 6.57
C SER A 89 -19.37 7.48 5.95
N GLU A 90 -19.76 8.72 6.25
CA GLU A 90 -19.04 9.91 5.78
C GLU A 90 -17.60 9.98 6.33
N THR A 91 -17.42 9.63 7.61
CA THR A 91 -16.08 9.56 8.22
C THR A 91 -15.20 8.52 7.53
N ALA A 92 -15.76 7.36 7.16
CA ALA A 92 -15.03 6.34 6.42
C ALA A 92 -14.62 6.83 5.02
N ARG A 93 -15.50 7.53 4.29
CA ARG A 93 -15.17 8.13 2.98
C ARG A 93 -14.11 9.21 3.10
N TYR A 94 -14.16 10.03 4.15
CA TYR A 94 -13.11 11.02 4.43
C TYR A 94 -11.75 10.33 4.55
N VAL A 95 -11.62 9.29 5.39
CA VAL A 95 -10.36 8.54 5.55
C VAL A 95 -9.93 7.86 4.25
N GLU A 96 -10.85 7.23 3.52
CA GLU A 96 -10.54 6.59 2.23
C GLU A 96 -9.97 7.60 1.23
N SER A 97 -10.60 8.77 1.08
CA SER A 97 -10.12 9.82 0.18
C SER A 97 -8.72 10.30 0.57
N HIS A 98 -8.49 10.48 1.88
CA HIS A 98 -7.21 10.96 2.39
C HIS A 98 -6.07 9.95 2.17
N PHE A 99 -6.37 8.65 2.27
CA PHE A 99 -5.38 7.61 1.97
C PHE A 99 -5.05 7.53 0.49
N ARG A 100 -6.06 7.63 -0.38
CA ARG A 100 -5.87 7.68 -1.84
C ARG A 100 -5.05 8.90 -2.26
N ASP A 101 -5.32 10.07 -1.68
CA ASP A 101 -4.58 11.31 -1.96
C ASP A 101 -3.11 11.23 -1.53
N LEU A 102 -2.81 10.42 -0.51
CA LEU A 102 -1.43 10.10 -0.09
C LEU A 102 -0.77 9.02 -0.95
N GLY A 103 -1.45 8.50 -1.98
CA GLY A 103 -0.94 7.48 -2.89
C GLY A 103 -0.97 6.06 -2.33
N LEU A 104 -1.77 5.81 -1.28
CA LEU A 104 -1.94 4.47 -0.72
C LEU A 104 -2.95 3.66 -1.53
N GLU A 105 -2.63 2.41 -1.79
CA GLU A 105 -3.62 1.44 -2.30
C GLU A 105 -4.70 1.23 -1.23
N THR A 106 -5.90 1.73 -1.50
CA THR A 106 -6.99 1.81 -0.52
C THR A 106 -8.24 1.16 -1.07
N HIS A 107 -8.88 0.32 -0.24
CA HIS A 107 -10.14 -0.34 -0.55
C HIS A 107 -11.07 -0.29 0.66
N SER A 108 -12.37 -0.16 0.40
CA SER A 108 -13.42 -0.19 1.40
C SER A 108 -14.27 -1.46 1.22
N ILE A 109 -14.57 -2.15 2.31
CA ILE A 109 -15.38 -3.39 2.30
C ILE A 109 -16.56 -3.21 3.25
N GLN A 110 -17.76 -3.52 2.76
CA GLN A 110 -18.98 -3.48 3.54
C GLN A 110 -19.26 -4.85 4.15
N PHE A 111 -19.67 -4.86 5.41
CA PHE A 111 -20.12 -6.05 6.11
C PHE A 111 -21.48 -5.80 6.75
N ASP A 112 -22.35 -6.80 6.66
CA ASP A 112 -23.61 -6.82 7.40
C ASP A 112 -23.33 -7.34 8.81
N ALA A 113 -23.49 -6.46 9.79
CA ALA A 113 -23.27 -6.76 11.20
C ALA A 113 -24.56 -6.54 12.00
N LEU A 114 -24.78 -7.37 13.01
CA LEU A 114 -25.83 -7.12 13.99
C LEU A 114 -25.36 -6.02 14.95
N LEU A 115 -25.97 -4.84 14.86
CA LEU A 115 -25.69 -3.70 15.72
C LEU A 115 -26.84 -3.51 16.73
N SER A 116 -26.52 -3.02 17.93
CA SER A 116 -27.49 -2.80 19.00
C SER A 116 -27.46 -1.33 19.42
N TYR A 117 -28.62 -0.68 19.38
CA TYR A 117 -28.80 0.71 19.79
C TYR A 117 -29.94 0.84 20.80
N PRO A 118 -29.82 1.74 21.79
CA PRO A 118 -30.93 2.02 22.67
C PRO A 118 -32.05 2.72 21.90
N LYS A 119 -33.29 2.25 22.06
CA LYS A 119 -34.47 2.97 21.53
C LYS A 119 -34.73 4.27 22.32
N TYR A 120 -34.41 4.25 23.62
CA TYR A 120 -34.54 5.38 24.54
C TYR A 120 -33.45 5.32 25.61
N ALA A 121 -32.93 6.47 26.02
CA ALA A 121 -32.00 6.61 27.14
C ALA A 121 -32.53 7.67 28.12
N SER A 122 -32.51 7.35 29.42
CA SER A 122 -32.93 8.26 30.48
C SER A 122 -32.10 8.03 31.73
N LEU A 123 -31.88 9.09 32.50
CA LEU A 123 -31.10 9.05 33.74
C LEU A 123 -31.88 9.72 34.87
N SER A 124 -31.92 9.06 36.03
CA SER A 124 -32.50 9.62 37.25
C SER A 124 -31.60 9.34 38.45
N ALA A 125 -31.52 10.30 39.37
CA ALA A 125 -30.78 10.19 40.61
C ALA A 125 -31.75 10.05 41.79
N ARG A 126 -31.49 9.09 42.68
CA ARG A 126 -32.24 8.93 43.93
C ARG A 126 -31.37 9.41 45.09
N LEU A 127 -31.87 10.43 45.79
CA LEU A 127 -31.16 11.08 46.91
C LEU A 127 -31.43 10.34 48.23
N SER A 128 -30.56 10.53 49.23
CA SER A 128 -30.68 9.90 50.55
C SER A 128 -31.96 10.30 51.31
N ASN A 129 -32.54 11.45 50.97
CA ASN A 129 -33.84 11.91 51.48
C ASN A 129 -35.04 11.25 50.77
N GLY A 130 -34.81 10.29 49.86
CA GLY A 130 -35.83 9.55 49.12
C GLY A 130 -36.37 10.25 47.88
N SER A 131 -35.99 11.50 47.61
CA SER A 131 -36.41 12.21 46.40
C SER A 131 -35.72 11.68 45.14
N VAL A 132 -36.42 11.79 43.99
CA VAL A 132 -35.92 11.36 42.68
C VAL A 132 -35.81 12.60 41.78
N VAL A 133 -34.64 12.80 41.18
CA VAL A 133 -34.36 13.89 40.26
C VAL A 133 -34.08 13.30 38.88
N ASN A 134 -34.88 13.64 37.88
CA ASN A 134 -34.61 13.27 36.49
C ASN A 134 -33.50 14.17 35.95
N ILE A 135 -32.47 13.56 35.38
CA ILE A 135 -31.36 14.27 34.75
C ILE A 135 -31.68 14.39 33.26
N PRO A 136 -31.85 15.62 32.72
CA PRO A 136 -32.10 15.80 31.30
C PRO A 136 -30.88 15.37 30.50
N SER A 137 -31.08 14.50 29.49
CA SER A 137 -30.05 14.16 28.53
C SER A 137 -29.83 15.33 27.57
N SER A 138 -28.58 15.78 27.42
CA SER A 138 -28.20 16.86 26.50
C SER A 138 -28.07 16.42 25.03
N GLU A 139 -28.42 15.18 24.71
CA GLU A 139 -28.29 14.62 23.37
C GLU A 139 -29.45 15.09 22.49
N ASN A 140 -29.18 16.01 21.57
CA ASN A 140 -30.13 16.45 20.56
C ASN A 140 -30.18 15.39 19.45
N ILE A 141 -31.10 14.44 19.56
CA ILE A 141 -31.36 13.42 18.53
C ILE A 141 -32.32 14.00 17.48
N GLN A 142 -31.83 14.93 16.66
CA GLN A 142 -32.46 15.33 15.40
C GLN A 142 -31.54 14.88 14.28
N GLY A 143 -31.73 13.66 13.78
CA GLY A 143 -30.91 13.16 12.68
C GLY A 143 -30.92 11.65 12.43
N VAL A 144 -31.98 10.94 12.85
CA VAL A 144 -32.25 9.58 12.34
C VAL A 144 -33.40 9.67 11.35
#